data_AF-A0AAJ6NB06-F1
#
_entry.id   AF-A0AAJ6NB06-F1
#
_cell.length_a   1.000
_cell.length_b   1.000
_cell.length_c   1.000
_cell.angle_alpha   90.00
_cell.angle_beta   90.00
_cell.angle_gamma   90.00
#
_symmetry.space_group_name_H-M   'P 1'
#
loop_
_entity.id
_entity.type
_entity.pdbx_description
1 polymer ?
#
loop_
_entity_poly.entity_id
_entity_poly.type
_entity_poly.pdbx_seq_one_letter_code
_entity_poly.pdbx_strand_id
1 'polypeptide(L)' 'MTRNSKSAKNRATVEFKTYFESEQEIEAHHELSLFVYKDNKWFFVVPNV' A
#
# COMPACT_ATOMS: atom_id res chain seq x y z
N MET A 1 -5.01 -18.75 21.62
CA MET A 1 -5.38 -17.54 20.85
C MET A 1 -5.18 -17.84 19.37
N THR A 2 -6.19 -18.39 18.70
CA THR A 2 -6.11 -18.74 17.28
C THR A 2 -6.41 -17.50 16.44
N ARG A 3 -5.36 -16.92 15.83
CA ARG A 3 -5.47 -15.77 14.92
C ARG A 3 -6.29 -16.23 13.70
N ASN A 4 -7.49 -15.68 13.55
CA ASN A 4 -8.43 -16.03 12.49
C ASN A 4 -7.82 -15.64 11.13
N SER A 5 -7.23 -16.61 10.41
CA SER A 5 -6.40 -16.41 9.20
C SER A 5 -7.18 -16.13 7.92
N LYS A 6 -8.49 -15.84 8.01
CA LYS A 6 -9.34 -15.57 6.83
C LYS A 6 -9.18 -14.16 6.25
N SER A 7 -8.77 -13.16 7.04
CA SER A 7 -8.68 -11.75 6.60
C SER A 7 -7.38 -11.41 5.85
N ALA A 8 -6.36 -12.26 5.91
CA ALA A 8 -5.08 -12.04 5.21
C ALA A 8 -5.11 -12.46 3.73
N LYS A 9 -6.12 -13.23 3.29
CA LYS A 9 -6.12 -13.86 1.96
C LYS A 9 -6.41 -12.91 0.79
N ASN A 10 -6.92 -11.71 1.06
CA ASN A 10 -7.28 -10.74 0.03
C ASN A 10 -6.66 -9.36 0.28
N ARG A 11 -5.55 -9.31 1.03
CA ARG A 11 -4.85 -8.06 1.37
C ARG A 11 -3.38 -8.21 1.02
N ALA A 12 -2.78 -7.15 0.50
CA ALA A 12 -1.35 -7.07 0.25
C ALA A 12 -0.84 -5.70 0.72
N THR A 13 0.37 -5.67 1.28
CA THR A 13 1.08 -4.44 1.59
C THR A 13 2.25 -4.30 0.64
N VAL A 14 2.48 -3.09 0.14
CA VAL A 14 3.59 -2.77 -0.76
C VAL A 14 4.35 -1.59 -0.17
N GLU A 15 5.63 -1.81 0.14
CA GLU A 15 6.57 -0.78 0.54
C GLU A 15 7.33 -0.30 -0.70
N PHE A 16 7.37 1.01 -0.93
CA PHE A 16 8.03 1.57 -2.10
C PHE A 16 8.55 2.98 -1.85
N LYS A 17 9.48 3.40 -2.71
CA LYS A 17 9.97 4.78 -2.79
C LYS A 17 9.55 5.38 -4.12
N THR A 18 8.81 6.48 -4.09
CA THR A 18 8.54 7.32 -5.26
C THR A 18 9.56 8.43 -5.29
N TYR A 19 10.33 8.49 -6.38
CA TYR A 19 11.27 9.56 -6.63
C TYR A 19 10.61 10.58 -7.56
N PHE A 20 10.74 11.86 -7.25
CA PHE A 20 10.23 12.95 -8.09
C PHE A 20 11.25 14.08 -8.12
N GLU A 21 11.27 14.79 -9.25
CA GLU A 21 12.10 15.98 -9.42
C GLU A 21 11.34 17.18 -8.83
N SER A 22 11.91 17.84 -7.83
CA SER A 22 11.52 19.18 -7.43
C SER A 22 12.40 20.21 -8.16
N GLU A 23 12.10 21.50 -8.01
CA GLU A 23 12.85 22.56 -8.72
C GLU A 23 14.35 22.56 -8.42
N GLN A 24 14.78 21.90 -7.35
CA GLN A 24 16.15 21.98 -6.83
C GLN A 24 16.80 20.61 -6.62
N GLU A 25 16.04 19.53 -6.34
CA GLU A 25 16.61 18.22 -6.01
C GLU A 25 15.72 17.04 -6.46
N ILE A 26 16.30 15.82 -6.47
CA ILE A 26 15.53 14.58 -6.55
C ILE A 26 15.10 14.21 -5.13
N GLU A 27 13.80 14.29 -4.87
CA GLU A 27 13.21 13.92 -3.59
C GLU A 27 12.64 12.50 -3.64
N ALA A 28 12.50 11.87 -2.47
CA ALA A 28 11.95 10.53 -2.35
C ALA A 28 10.90 10.45 -1.23
N HIS A 29 9.69 10.02 -1.56
CA HIS A 29 8.69 9.63 -0.57
C HIS A 29 8.79 8.13 -0.34
N HIS A 30 8.97 7.72 0.92
CA HIS A 30 8.99 6.32 1.33
C HIS A 30 7.66 5.97 1.98
N GLU A 31 6.89 5.07 1.37
CA GLU A 31 5.53 4.77 1.77
C GLU A 31 5.28 3.27 1.91
N LEU A 32 4.35 2.92 2.80
CA LEU A 32 3.80 1.57 2.93
C LEU A 32 2.30 1.61 2.63
N SER A 33 1.92 1.12 1.46
CA SER A 33 0.54 1.13 0.98
C SER A 33 -0.17 -0.20 1.20
N LEU A 34 -1.48 -0.15 1.45
CA LEU A 34 -2.35 -1.30 1.58
C LEU A 34 -3.25 -1.44 0.36
N PHE A 35 -3.36 -2.67 -0.14
CA PHE A 35 -4.25 -3.05 -1.23
C PHE A 35 -5.19 -4.16 -0.79
N VAL A 36 -6.42 -4.13 -1.32
CA VAL A 36 -7.43 -5.17 -1.14
C VAL A 36 -7.82 -5.79 -2.48
N TYR A 37 -7.90 -7.12 -2.52
CA TYR A 37 -8.36 -7.87 -3.68
C TYR A 37 -9.86 -8.16 -3.55
N LYS A 38 -10.65 -7.69 -4.52
CA LYS A 38 -12.10 -7.88 -4.57
C LYS A 38 -12.55 -7.92 -6.03
N ASP A 39 -13.53 -8.74 -6.37
CA ASP A 39 -14.14 -8.78 -7.71
C ASP A 39 -13.10 -8.89 -8.85
N ASN A 40 -12.08 -9.74 -8.61
CA ASN A 40 -10.96 -10.00 -9.52
C ASN A 40 -10.09 -8.77 -9.84
N LYS A 41 -10.03 -7.79 -8.93
CA LYS A 41 -9.27 -6.53 -9.06
C LYS A 41 -8.60 -6.16 -7.75
N TRP A 42 -7.50 -5.41 -7.85
CA TRP A 42 -6.83 -4.79 -6.70
C TRP A 42 -7.28 -3.34 -6.55
N PHE A 43 -7.57 -2.94 -5.32
CA PHE A 43 -7.94 -1.58 -4.96
C PHE A 43 -6.97 -1.04 -3.92
N PHE A 44 -6.48 0.19 -4.13
CA PHE A 44 -5.73 0.93 -3.14
C PHE A 44 -6.64 1.36 -1.98
N VAL A 45 -6.19 1.16 -0.75
CA VAL A 45 -6.87 1.64 0.45
C VAL A 45 -6.26 2.97 0.82
N VAL A 46 -7.03 4.05 0.66
CA VAL A 46 -6.64 5.37 1.15
C VAL A 46 -6.58 5.29 2.68
N PRO A 47 -5.44 5.62 3.31
CA PRO A 47 -5.41 5.75 4.75
C PRO A 47 -6.32 6.93 5.14
N ASN A 48 -7.34 6.66 5.97
CA ASN A 48 -8.08 7.74 6.62
C ASN A 48 -7.11 8.40 7.60
N VAL A 49 -6.66 9.60 7.25
CA VAL A 49 -5.89 10.51 8.11
C VAL A 49 -6.53 10.67 9.48
#